data_AF-A0A3D0NPT7-F1
#
_entry.id   AF-A0A3D0NPT7-F1
#
_cell.length_a   1.000
_cell.length_b   1.000
_cell.length_c   1.000
_cell.angle_alpha   90.00
_cell.angle_beta   90.00
_cell.angle_gamma   90.00
#
_symmetry.space_group_name_H-M   'P 1'
#
loop_
_entity.id
_entity.type
_entity.pdbx_description
1 polymer ?
#
loop_
_entity_poly.entity_id
_entity_poly.type
_entity_poly.pdbx_seq_one_letter_code
_entity_poly.pdbx_strand_id
1 'polypeptide(L)'
;MSQPHSPSADLLELAVPYALHALSDDERDTLEGRVVAAGSAVADAFYDEVRAVRETMAVVSGSDATEPPADLRRRLLAAIADDNVRVLPSKPRRRTAWMSAAAALAIGITAAGIGLWIRPPAPQPSTAQQVFAAADVHTISGAIPAGGTATVVFSRDRNAG
;
A
#
# COMPACT_ATOMS: atom_id res chain seq x y z
N MET A 1 -5.94 -37.70 -17.92
CA MET A 1 -6.93 -36.64 -18.17
C MET A 1 -6.55 -35.47 -17.28
N SER A 2 -5.84 -34.48 -17.82
CA SER A 2 -5.48 -33.27 -17.08
C SER A 2 -6.72 -32.38 -17.00
N GLN A 3 -7.13 -31.97 -15.80
CA GLN A 3 -8.21 -31.00 -15.66
C GLN A 3 -7.76 -29.66 -16.28
N PRO A 4 -8.65 -28.89 -16.90
CA PRO A 4 -8.34 -27.53 -17.30
C PRO A 4 -8.11 -26.71 -16.03
N HIS A 5 -6.87 -26.29 -15.78
CA HIS A 5 -6.57 -25.44 -14.65
C HIS A 5 -7.08 -24.03 -14.99
N SER A 6 -7.81 -23.43 -14.05
CA SER A 6 -8.25 -22.05 -14.22
C SER A 6 -7.04 -21.13 -14.12
N PRO A 7 -6.95 -20.04 -14.90
CA PRO A 7 -5.78 -19.16 -14.91
C PRO A 7 -5.46 -18.56 -13.53
N SER A 8 -6.45 -18.43 -12.64
CA SER A 8 -6.26 -18.03 -11.24
C SER A 8 -5.64 -19.14 -10.36
N ALA A 9 -5.96 -20.40 -10.62
CA ALA A 9 -5.38 -21.54 -9.90
C ALA A 9 -3.90 -21.70 -10.27
N ASP A 10 -3.54 -21.51 -11.54
CA ASP A 10 -2.15 -21.52 -12.02
C ASP A 10 -1.28 -20.46 -11.33
N LEU A 11 -1.88 -19.33 -10.93
CA LEU A 11 -1.16 -18.28 -10.20
C LEU A 11 -0.86 -18.71 -8.76
N LEU A 12 -1.82 -19.32 -8.08
CA LEU A 12 -1.64 -19.79 -6.70
C LEU A 12 -0.59 -20.89 -6.60
N GLU A 13 -0.47 -21.75 -7.62
CA GLU A 13 0.60 -22.77 -7.68
C GLU A 13 2.01 -22.16 -7.72
N LEU A 14 2.16 -20.94 -8.25
CA LEU A 14 3.43 -20.23 -8.30
C LEU A 14 3.77 -19.49 -6.98
N ALA A 15 2.88 -19.48 -5.99
CA ALA A 15 3.11 -18.78 -4.73
C ALA A 15 4.30 -19.36 -3.95
N VAL A 16 4.42 -20.70 -3.89
CA VAL A 16 5.54 -21.38 -3.19
C VAL A 16 6.89 -21.08 -3.84
N PRO A 17 7.13 -21.32 -5.15
CA PRO A 17 8.42 -20.99 -5.76
C PRO A 17 8.72 -19.49 -5.72
N TYR A 18 7.70 -18.61 -5.80
CA TYR A 18 7.88 -17.18 -5.59
C TYR A 18 8.37 -16.85 -4.17
N ALA A 19 7.71 -17.41 -3.15
CA ALA A 19 8.04 -17.19 -1.75
C ALA A 19 9.43 -17.67 -1.37
N LEU A 20 9.90 -18.76 -1.98
CA LEU A 20 11.24 -19.33 -1.79
C LEU A 20 12.31 -18.69 -2.68
N HIS A 21 11.97 -17.63 -3.42
CA HIS A 21 12.88 -16.96 -4.36
C HIS A 21 13.48 -17.92 -5.39
N ALA A 22 12.71 -18.93 -5.81
CA ALA A 22 13.10 -19.95 -6.77
C ALA A 22 12.76 -19.59 -8.23
N LEU A 23 12.30 -18.36 -8.47
CA LEU A 23 11.99 -17.81 -9.78
C LEU A 23 13.08 -16.81 -10.21
N SER A 24 13.39 -16.77 -11.51
CA SER A 24 14.26 -15.71 -12.06
C SER A 24 13.62 -14.33 -11.90
N ASP A 25 14.40 -13.25 -12.09
CA ASP A 25 13.87 -11.89 -12.00
C ASP A 25 12.78 -11.64 -13.07
N ASP A 26 12.99 -12.11 -14.31
CA ASP A 26 12.04 -11.94 -15.42
C ASP A 26 10.71 -12.69 -15.20
N GLU A 27 10.80 -13.93 -14.67
CA GLU A 27 9.62 -14.73 -14.31
C GLU A 27 8.84 -14.10 -13.15
N ARG A 28 9.54 -13.50 -12.17
CA ARG A 28 8.91 -12.78 -11.06
C ARG A 28 8.18 -11.54 -11.54
N ASP A 29 8.82 -10.71 -12.35
CA ASP A 29 8.18 -9.50 -12.89
C ASP A 29 6.94 -9.84 -13.73
N THR A 30 7.04 -10.90 -14.53
CA THR A 30 5.91 -11.42 -15.32
C THR A 30 4.78 -11.93 -14.43
N LEU A 31 5.10 -12.70 -13.38
CA LEU A 31 4.14 -13.21 -12.41
C LEU A 31 3.45 -12.07 -11.65
N GLU A 32 4.21 -11.09 -11.16
CA GLU A 32 3.68 -9.93 -10.44
C GLU A 32 2.71 -9.13 -11.30
N GLY A 33 3.04 -8.91 -12.57
CA GLY A 33 2.13 -8.29 -13.54
C GLY A 33 0.82 -9.08 -13.71
N ARG A 34 0.89 -10.42 -13.76
CA ARG A 34 -0.29 -11.30 -13.87
C ARG A 34 -1.13 -11.29 -12.59
N VAL A 35 -0.51 -11.29 -11.41
CA VAL A 35 -1.20 -11.23 -10.11
C VAL A 35 -1.98 -9.92 -9.97
N VAL A 36 -1.38 -8.79 -10.35
CA VAL A 36 -2.06 -7.47 -10.35
C VAL A 36 -3.24 -7.46 -11.33
N ALA A 37 -3.07 -8.04 -12.52
CA ALA A 37 -4.12 -8.10 -13.54
C ALA A 37 -5.29 -9.02 -13.16
N ALA A 38 -5.07 -10.04 -12.31
CA ALA A 38 -6.10 -11.01 -11.89
C ALA A 38 -7.13 -10.42 -10.91
N GLY A 39 -6.88 -9.23 -10.35
CA GLY A 39 -7.77 -8.55 -9.40
C GLY A 39 -7.44 -8.83 -7.94
N SER A 40 -8.00 -8.02 -7.03
CA SER A 40 -7.60 -8.00 -5.62
C SER A 40 -7.83 -9.33 -4.90
N ALA A 41 -8.95 -10.00 -5.13
CA ALA A 41 -9.24 -11.26 -4.44
C ALA A 41 -8.21 -12.37 -4.74
N VAL A 42 -7.71 -12.44 -5.98
CA VAL A 42 -6.68 -13.41 -6.36
C VAL A 42 -5.32 -12.98 -5.83
N ALA A 43 -5.01 -11.68 -5.88
CA ALA A 43 -3.77 -11.15 -5.33
C ALA A 43 -3.67 -11.37 -3.82
N ASP A 44 -4.75 -11.12 -3.08
CA ASP A 44 -4.80 -11.34 -1.63
C ASP A 44 -4.56 -12.82 -1.30
N ALA A 45 -5.26 -13.73 -1.98
CA ALA A 45 -5.07 -15.17 -1.80
C ALA A 45 -3.62 -15.62 -2.13
N PHE A 46 -3.04 -15.08 -3.21
CA PHE A 46 -1.65 -15.36 -3.58
C PHE A 46 -0.68 -14.88 -2.49
N TYR A 47 -0.82 -13.64 -2.02
CA TYR A 47 0.09 -13.09 -1.01
C TYR A 47 -0.12 -13.69 0.38
N ASP A 48 -1.31 -14.21 0.70
CA ASP A 48 -1.54 -14.99 1.90
C ASP A 48 -0.76 -16.31 1.90
N GLU A 49 -0.74 -17.03 0.77
CA GLU A 49 0.09 -18.24 0.61
C GLU A 49 1.58 -17.90 0.69
N VAL A 50 2.01 -16.83 0.01
CA VAL A 50 3.41 -16.35 0.09
C VAL A 50 3.80 -16.03 1.53
N ARG A 51 2.91 -15.37 2.28
CA ARG A 51 3.14 -15.05 3.68
C ARG A 51 3.29 -16.31 4.54
N ALA A 52 2.39 -17.29 4.39
CA ALA A 52 2.44 -18.55 5.14
C ALA A 52 3.76 -19.32 4.91
N VAL A 53 4.23 -19.37 3.65
CA VAL A 53 5.51 -19.99 3.31
C VAL A 53 6.68 -19.21 3.94
N ARG A 54 6.69 -17.88 3.86
CA ARG A 54 7.75 -17.05 4.44
C ARG A 54 7.80 -17.13 5.96
N GLU A 55 6.65 -17.21 6.63
CA GLU A 55 6.58 -17.42 8.09
C GLU A 55 7.21 -18.76 8.47
N THR A 56 6.94 -19.82 7.71
CA THR A 56 7.58 -21.13 7.91
C THR A 56 9.08 -21.04 7.73
N MET A 57 9.54 -20.39 6.65
CA MET A 57 10.98 -20.21 6.39
C MET A 57 11.67 -19.32 7.42
N ALA A 58 10.97 -18.35 8.01
CA ALA A 58 11.51 -17.55 9.11
C ALA A 58 11.83 -18.42 10.33
N VAL A 59 10.96 -19.38 10.68
CA VAL A 59 11.23 -20.35 11.75
C VAL A 59 12.43 -21.23 11.42
N VAL A 60 12.49 -21.73 10.18
CA VAL A 60 13.62 -22.56 9.70
C VAL A 60 14.94 -21.80 9.76
N SER A 61 14.94 -20.50 9.41
CA SER A 61 16.16 -19.69 9.30
C SER A 61 16.99 -19.59 10.59
N GLY A 62 16.36 -19.75 11.76
CA GLY A 62 17.06 -19.75 13.04
C GLY A 62 18.00 -20.94 13.24
N SER A 63 17.79 -22.04 12.51
CA SER A 63 18.56 -23.28 12.67
C SER A 63 20.00 -23.17 12.19
N ASP A 64 20.24 -22.34 11.16
CA ASP A 64 21.53 -22.16 10.50
C ASP A 64 22.14 -20.78 10.78
N ALA A 65 21.69 -20.11 11.85
CA ALA A 65 22.16 -18.78 12.19
C ALA A 65 23.66 -18.80 12.59
N THR A 66 24.45 -17.93 11.98
CA THR A 66 25.87 -17.73 12.28
C THR A 66 26.14 -16.32 12.80
N GLU A 67 27.07 -16.20 13.75
CA GLU A 67 27.44 -14.89 14.31
C GLU A 67 27.99 -13.95 13.22
N PRO A 68 27.41 -12.74 13.04
CA PRO A 68 27.92 -11.77 12.08
C PRO A 68 29.23 -11.13 12.55
N PRO A 69 30.05 -10.56 11.64
CA PRO A 69 31.23 -9.81 12.01
C PRO A 69 30.92 -8.66 12.99
N ALA A 70 31.73 -8.51 14.04
CA ALA A 70 31.47 -7.57 15.15
C ALA A 70 31.38 -6.08 14.73
N ASP A 71 31.96 -5.73 13.57
CA ASP A 71 31.93 -4.38 13.02
C ASP A 71 30.68 -4.10 12.15
N LEU A 72 29.96 -5.13 11.71
CA LEU A 72 28.82 -5.02 10.80
C LEU A 72 27.73 -4.10 11.38
N ARG A 73 27.40 -4.27 12.67
CA ARG A 73 26.41 -3.42 13.36
C ARG A 73 26.79 -1.95 13.30
N ARG A 74 28.07 -1.63 13.56
CA ARG A 74 28.56 -0.25 13.54
C ARG A 74 28.48 0.34 12.13
N ARG A 75 28.87 -0.44 11.11
CA ARG A 75 28.79 -0.04 9.69
C ARG A 75 27.35 0.19 9.23
N LEU A 76 26.41 -0.67 9.60
CA LEU A 76 24.99 -0.51 9.26
C LEU A 76 24.38 0.72 9.92
N LEU A 77 24.66 0.95 11.21
CA LEU A 77 24.14 2.13 11.93
C LEU A 77 24.72 3.44 11.39
N ALA A 78 26.01 3.44 11.00
CA ALA A 78 26.60 4.59 10.32
C ALA A 78 25.95 4.85 8.95
N ALA A 79 25.72 3.80 8.16
CA ALA A 79 25.06 3.92 6.85
C ALA A 79 23.62 4.45 6.95
N ILE A 80 22.84 4.03 7.95
CA ILE A 80 21.48 4.54 8.20
C ILE A 80 21.51 6.01 8.65
N ALA A 81 22.51 6.41 9.43
CA ALA A 81 22.65 7.79 9.89
C ALA A 81 23.09 8.74 8.77
N ASP A 82 23.89 8.26 7.82
CA ASP A 82 24.32 9.04 6.65
C ASP A 82 23.21 9.14 5.58
N ASP A 83 22.48 8.04 5.35
CA ASP A 83 21.32 8.01 4.45
C ASP A 83 20.06 8.44 5.22
N ASN A 84 19.96 9.75 5.50
CA ASN A 84 18.75 10.37 6.04
C ASN A 84 17.58 9.99 5.13
N VAL A 85 16.83 8.93 5.49
CA VAL A 85 15.64 8.35 4.85
C VAL A 85 15.34 9.02 3.52
N ARG A 86 15.80 8.44 2.40
CA ARG A 86 15.42 8.89 1.04
C ARG A 86 13.93 9.19 1.02
N VAL A 87 13.57 10.46 1.05
CA VAL A 87 12.21 10.92 0.85
C VAL A 87 11.91 10.59 -0.60
N LEU A 88 11.22 9.48 -0.83
CA LEU A 88 10.80 9.06 -2.17
C LEU A 88 10.10 10.26 -2.82
N PRO A 89 10.59 10.77 -3.96
CA PRO A 89 9.97 11.91 -4.59
C PRO A 89 8.53 11.52 -4.96
N SER A 90 7.56 12.12 -4.27
CA SER A 90 6.14 12.03 -4.62
C SER A 90 5.98 12.62 -6.03
N LYS A 91 6.01 11.77 -7.05
CA LYS A 91 5.90 12.17 -8.45
C LYS A 91 4.55 12.88 -8.62
N PRO A 92 4.52 14.19 -8.93
CA PRO A 92 3.26 14.87 -9.15
C PRO A 92 2.62 14.25 -10.39
N ARG A 93 1.43 13.67 -10.21
CA ARG A 93 0.58 13.08 -11.24
C ARG A 93 -0.05 14.17 -12.13
N ARG A 94 0.78 15.07 -12.65
CA ARG A 94 0.44 16.08 -13.66
C ARG A 94 1.03 15.66 -15.00
N ARG A 95 0.48 14.62 -15.60
CA ARG A 95 0.59 14.38 -17.03
C ARG A 95 -0.80 14.00 -17.52
N THR A 96 -1.20 14.57 -18.65
CA THR A 96 -2.42 14.31 -19.45
C THR A 96 -3.75 14.96 -19.05
N ALA A 97 -3.77 16.26 -18.73
CA ALA A 97 -5.03 17.03 -18.71
C ALA A 97 -5.21 17.99 -19.89
N TRP A 98 -4.23 18.11 -20.79
CA TRP A 98 -4.27 19.09 -21.88
C TRP A 98 -3.82 18.43 -23.18
N MET A 99 -4.68 17.61 -23.79
CA MET A 99 -4.70 17.33 -25.23
C MET A 99 -6.01 16.61 -25.60
N SER A 100 -7.08 17.39 -25.76
CA SER A 100 -8.21 17.03 -26.62
C SER A 100 -8.87 18.33 -27.09
N ALA A 101 -8.21 18.97 -28.06
CA ALA A 101 -8.85 19.93 -28.95
C ALA A 101 -9.40 19.18 -30.16
N ALA A 102 -10.57 19.63 -30.65
CA ALA A 102 -11.20 19.32 -31.94
C ALA A 102 -12.02 18.01 -32.06
N ALA A 103 -13.27 18.02 -31.57
CA ALA A 103 -14.46 17.53 -32.30
C ALA A 103 -15.74 17.64 -31.44
N ALA A 104 -16.34 18.84 -31.30
CA ALA A 104 -17.76 18.97 -30.91
C ALA A 104 -18.29 20.41 -31.07
N LEU A 105 -18.17 21.01 -32.25
CA LEU A 105 -19.00 22.18 -32.63
C LEU A 105 -20.46 21.74 -32.95
N ALA A 106 -21.00 20.79 -32.19
CA ALA A 106 -22.31 20.17 -32.43
C ALA A 106 -23.22 20.13 -31.19
N ILE A 107 -22.87 20.81 -30.09
CA ILE A 107 -23.72 20.91 -28.88
C ILE A 107 -23.86 22.39 -28.48
N GLY A 108 -24.24 23.22 -29.45
CA GLY A 108 -24.43 24.66 -29.27
C GLY A 108 -25.80 25.09 -28.72
N ILE A 109 -26.73 24.15 -28.46
CA ILE A 109 -28.11 24.49 -28.03
C ILE A 109 -28.47 23.92 -26.65
N THR A 110 -27.68 23.01 -26.06
CA THR A 110 -27.97 22.42 -24.73
C THR A 110 -27.22 23.09 -23.57
N ALA A 111 -26.55 24.22 -23.81
CA ALA A 111 -25.57 24.80 -22.87
C ALA A 111 -26.11 25.88 -21.90
N ALA A 112 -27.43 26.11 -21.82
CA ALA A 112 -27.99 27.07 -20.85
C ALA A 112 -28.68 26.43 -19.63
N GLY A 113 -28.97 25.12 -19.64
CA GLY A 113 -29.87 24.52 -18.64
C GLY A 113 -29.24 23.73 -17.49
N ILE A 114 -27.99 23.26 -17.61
CA ILE A 114 -27.45 22.24 -16.68
C ILE A 114 -26.33 22.81 -15.76
N GLY A 115 -25.88 24.04 -16.01
CA GLY A 115 -24.73 24.65 -15.32
C GLY A 115 -24.93 24.99 -13.83
N LEU A 116 -26.14 24.91 -13.29
CA LEU A 116 -26.44 25.20 -11.87
C LEU A 116 -26.45 23.97 -10.96
N TRP A 117 -26.31 22.75 -11.50
CA TRP A 117 -26.49 21.52 -10.70
C TRP A 117 -25.21 20.79 -10.29
N ILE A 118 -24.04 21.17 -10.80
CA ILE A 118 -22.76 20.56 -10.39
C ILE A 118 -21.94 21.59 -9.62
N ARG A 119 -22.44 21.93 -8.42
CA ARG A 119 -21.60 22.51 -7.38
C ARG A 119 -20.83 21.35 -6.75
N PRO A 120 -19.48 21.29 -6.84
CA PRO A 120 -18.72 20.33 -6.06
C PRO A 120 -19.06 20.51 -4.58
N PRO A 121 -19.37 19.45 -3.82
CA PRO A 121 -19.53 19.58 -2.38
C PRO A 121 -18.23 20.16 -1.80
N ALA A 122 -18.37 21.05 -0.81
CA ALA A 122 -17.23 21.60 -0.09
C ALA A 122 -16.32 20.45 0.39
N PRO A 123 -14.98 20.63 0.37
CA PRO A 123 -14.06 19.60 0.84
C PRO A 123 -14.47 19.18 2.25
N GLN A 124 -14.89 17.91 2.38
CA GLN A 124 -15.27 17.39 3.69
C GLN A 124 -14.02 17.39 4.56
N PRO A 125 -14.08 17.94 5.78
CA PRO A 125 -12.93 17.97 6.67
C PRO A 125 -12.45 16.54 6.91
N SER A 126 -11.14 16.33 6.86
CA SER A 126 -10.53 15.01 7.13
C SER A 126 -10.95 14.50 8.51
N THR A 127 -10.95 13.18 8.70
CA THR A 127 -11.26 12.56 10.01
C THR A 127 -10.42 13.16 11.14
N ALA A 128 -9.14 13.46 10.87
CA ALA A 128 -8.27 14.17 11.81
C ALA A 128 -8.80 15.58 12.16
N GLN A 129 -9.21 16.39 11.17
CA GLN A 129 -9.78 17.72 11.42
C GLN A 129 -11.13 17.66 12.15
N GLN A 130 -11.94 16.62 11.92
CA GLN A 130 -13.21 16.42 12.61
C GLN A 130 -13.01 16.04 14.08
N VAL A 131 -11.99 15.23 14.38
CA VAL A 131 -11.63 14.86 15.77
C VAL A 131 -11.09 16.09 16.50
N PHE A 132 -10.15 16.85 15.93
CA PHE A 132 -9.55 18.01 16.62
C PHE A 132 -10.50 19.20 16.81
N ALA A 133 -11.54 19.34 15.99
CA ALA A 133 -12.51 20.44 16.08
C ALA A 133 -13.72 20.12 16.99
N ALA A 134 -13.81 18.89 17.51
CA ALA A 134 -14.92 18.48 18.36
C ALA A 134 -14.81 19.09 19.77
N ALA A 135 -15.95 19.41 20.40
CA ALA A 135 -15.98 20.00 21.73
C ALA A 135 -15.62 18.98 22.85
N ASP A 136 -15.61 17.69 22.54
CA ASP A 136 -15.38 16.55 23.45
C ASP A 136 -14.03 15.86 23.22
N VAL A 137 -13.01 16.59 22.73
CA VAL A 137 -11.67 16.03 22.51
C VAL A 137 -11.07 15.54 23.83
N HIS A 138 -10.71 14.26 23.86
CA HIS A 138 -9.97 13.67 24.95
C HIS A 138 -8.57 13.24 24.50
N THR A 139 -7.57 13.64 25.29
CA THR A 139 -6.17 13.32 25.07
C THR A 139 -5.70 12.38 26.16
N ILE A 140 -5.25 11.18 25.77
CA ILE A 140 -4.62 10.24 26.69
C ILE A 140 -3.16 10.08 26.30
N SER A 141 -2.25 10.37 27.23
CA SER A 141 -0.82 10.12 27.08
C SER A 141 -0.41 8.95 27.96
N GLY A 142 0.21 7.94 27.36
CA GLY A 142 0.71 6.76 28.04
C GLY A 142 2.20 6.54 27.77
N ALA A 143 2.92 6.06 28.77
CA ALA A 143 4.30 5.59 28.57
C ALA A 143 4.27 4.24 27.84
N ILE A 144 5.07 4.11 26.79
CA ILE A 144 5.22 2.85 26.08
C ILE A 144 6.29 2.02 26.81
N PRO A 145 6.05 0.73 27.11
CA PRO A 145 7.00 -0.12 27.84
C PRO A 145 8.39 -0.24 27.19
N ALA A 146 8.50 0.02 25.88
CA ALA A 146 9.75 0.04 25.11
C ALA A 146 10.47 1.42 25.12
N GLY A 147 9.94 2.41 25.85
CA GLY A 147 10.44 3.78 25.92
C GLY A 147 9.65 4.76 25.03
N GLY A 148 9.49 6.00 25.52
CA GLY A 148 8.74 7.07 24.86
C GLY A 148 7.29 7.23 25.34
N THR A 149 6.65 8.33 24.94
CA THR A 149 5.25 8.66 25.28
C THR A 149 4.41 8.70 24.02
N ALA A 150 3.34 7.90 23.97
CA ALA A 150 2.34 7.99 22.92
C ALA A 150 1.15 8.83 23.39
N THR A 151 0.71 9.77 22.56
CA THR A 151 -0.46 10.61 22.78
C THR A 151 -1.52 10.27 21.74
N VAL A 152 -2.65 9.75 22.18
CA VAL A 152 -3.80 9.45 21.31
C VAL A 152 -4.92 10.44 21.60
N VAL A 153 -5.49 10.99 20.54
CA VAL A 153 -6.59 11.97 20.59
C VAL A 153 -7.81 11.35 19.93
N PHE A 154 -8.93 11.28 20.64
CA PHE A 154 -10.18 10.70 20.14
C PHE A 154 -11.40 11.49 20.65
N SER A 155 -12.51 11.42 19.91
CA SER A 155 -13.82 11.99 20.25
C SER A 155 -14.86 10.87 20.17
N ARG A 156 -15.80 10.81 21.14
CA ARG A 156 -16.76 9.70 21.26
C ARG A 156 -17.97 9.87 20.34
N ASP A 157 -18.33 11.11 20.02
CA ASP A 157 -19.44 11.43 19.12
C ASP A 157 -19.08 11.29 17.63
N ARG A 158 -17.79 11.22 17.31
CA ARG A 158 -17.26 11.04 15.95
C ARG A 158 -16.41 9.77 15.88
N ASN A 159 -17.05 8.64 16.18
CA ASN A 159 -16.43 7.33 16.16
C ASN A 159 -16.11 6.93 14.70
N ALA A 160 -14.87 7.16 14.28
CA ALA A 160 -14.36 6.73 12.99
C ALA A 160 -13.90 5.26 13.09
N GLY A 161 -14.72 4.34 12.58
CA GLY A 161 -14.33 2.98 12.21
C GLY A 161 -13.97 2.92 10.75
#